data_AF-A0A517QE99-F1
#
_entry.id   AF-A0A517QE99-F1
#
_cell.length_a   1.000
_cell.length_b   1.000
_cell.length_c   1.000
_cell.angle_alpha   90.00
_cell.angle_beta   90.00
_cell.angle_gamma   90.00
#
_symmetry.space_group_name_H-M   'P 1'
#
loop_
_entity.id
_entity.type
_entity.pdbx_description
1 polymer ?
#
loop_
_entity_poly.entity_id
_entity_poly.type
_entity_poly.pdbx_seq_one_letter_code
_entity_poly.pdbx_strand_id
1 'polypeptide(L)'
;MCETRDKTSVIGFLRGCRVNQADWIHLTPDFNKDTIEKFFSSRVVYYPGSGTDGRAIAIFNSTKSAYCFVHVDLKTSAKQVIQELSSDNSHRCDGYSPTYHEEIPPVEFQEILNLDMTHPSNGQNPNLKSVLWTVLRREPGKSSNHGFDYLAFLHIQAEAVWACGNLWKTSKINPFGLILQDHGFGGNNARFGGRDAPLYRVAEQTKHPDYLLVAKGTREWPHYQAVSEWSHRVEGNQNRLFHRME
;
A
#
# COMPACT_ATOMS: atom_id res chain seq x y z
N MET A 1 20.36 -5.82 -24.72
CA MET A 1 21.52 -5.70 -23.80
C MET A 1 21.30 -4.47 -22.94
N CYS A 2 20.91 -4.67 -21.68
CA CYS A 2 20.60 -3.58 -20.75
C CYS A 2 21.80 -3.45 -19.80
N GLU A 3 22.48 -2.31 -19.86
CA GLU A 3 23.68 -1.98 -19.08
C GLU A 3 23.44 -2.15 -17.58
N THR A 4 24.52 -2.51 -16.89
CA THR A 4 24.68 -2.69 -15.45
C THR A 4 24.24 -1.47 -14.66
N ARG A 5 22.93 -1.32 -14.45
CA ARG A 5 22.35 -0.37 -13.51
C ARG A 5 22.69 -0.80 -12.10
N ASP A 6 23.02 0.17 -11.27
CA ASP A 6 23.37 0.04 -9.86
C ASP A 6 22.34 -0.80 -9.07
N LYS A 7 22.55 -2.13 -9.02
CA LYS A 7 21.73 -3.10 -8.28
C LYS A 7 22.06 -3.10 -6.78
N THR A 8 22.91 -2.19 -6.30
CA THR A 8 23.42 -2.25 -4.93
C THR A 8 22.46 -1.66 -3.88
N SER A 9 21.38 -0.98 -4.29
CA SER A 9 20.40 -0.42 -3.36
C SER A 9 18.94 -0.70 -3.74
N VAL A 10 18.05 -0.76 -2.74
CA VAL A 10 16.58 -0.87 -2.91
C VAL A 10 16.04 0.19 -3.89
N ILE A 11 16.51 1.43 -3.76
CA ILE A 11 16.10 2.54 -4.64
C ILE A 11 16.59 2.33 -6.06
N GLY A 12 17.86 1.90 -6.25
CA GLY A 12 18.42 1.59 -7.55
C GLY A 12 17.63 0.49 -8.28
N PHE A 13 17.29 -0.57 -7.55
CA PHE A 13 16.46 -1.65 -8.08
C PHE A 13 15.06 -1.16 -8.49
N LEU A 14 14.33 -0.49 -7.59
CA LEU A 14 12.97 -0.03 -7.86
C LEU A 14 12.90 1.03 -8.96
N ARG A 15 13.96 1.82 -9.16
CA ARG A 15 14.09 2.70 -10.35
C ARG A 15 14.17 1.91 -11.66
N GLY A 16 14.67 0.67 -11.62
CA GLY A 16 14.58 -0.28 -12.74
C GLY A 16 13.14 -0.71 -13.03
N CYS A 17 12.28 -0.69 -12.02
CA CYS A 17 10.85 -1.00 -12.11
C CYS A 17 10.00 0.23 -12.40
N ARG A 18 10.51 1.28 -13.04
CA ARG A 18 9.71 2.48 -13.33
C ARG A 18 8.54 2.21 -14.27
N VAL A 19 7.43 2.91 -14.04
CA VAL A 19 6.26 2.92 -14.94
C VAL A 19 5.85 4.34 -15.29
N ASN A 20 5.13 4.47 -16.39
CA ASN A 20 4.40 5.69 -16.71
C ASN A 20 3.13 5.77 -15.85
N GLN A 21 2.77 6.98 -15.44
CA GLN A 21 1.49 7.22 -14.79
C GLN A 21 0.38 7.13 -15.84
N ALA A 22 -0.69 6.41 -15.50
CA ALA A 22 -1.84 6.30 -16.39
C ALA A 22 -2.71 7.56 -16.33
N ASP A 23 -3.27 7.98 -17.46
CA ASP A 23 -3.95 9.27 -17.58
C ASP A 23 -5.22 9.40 -16.72
N TRP A 24 -5.85 8.27 -16.38
CA TRP A 24 -7.12 8.24 -15.66
C TRP A 24 -7.06 8.96 -14.31
N ILE A 25 -5.89 9.02 -13.67
CA ILE A 25 -5.72 9.65 -12.36
C ILE A 25 -5.67 11.18 -12.43
N HIS A 26 -5.24 11.75 -13.57
CA HIS A 26 -5.13 13.19 -13.75
C HIS A 26 -6.50 13.89 -13.73
N LEU A 27 -7.56 13.12 -13.99
CA LEU A 27 -8.94 13.60 -14.02
C LEU A 27 -9.60 13.61 -12.64
N THR A 28 -8.85 13.34 -11.55
CA THR A 28 -9.38 13.27 -10.17
C THR A 28 -10.69 12.47 -10.09
N PRO A 29 -10.66 11.19 -10.49
CA PRO A 29 -11.89 10.43 -10.70
C PRO A 29 -12.61 10.14 -9.38
N ASP A 30 -13.94 10.14 -9.45
CA ASP A 30 -14.80 9.71 -8.35
C ASP A 30 -14.63 8.22 -8.04
N PHE A 31 -15.00 7.81 -6.83
CA PHE A 31 -15.02 6.40 -6.45
C PHE A 31 -16.20 5.69 -7.11
N ASN A 32 -15.90 4.80 -8.05
CA ASN A 32 -16.90 3.94 -8.69
C ASN A 32 -16.24 2.66 -9.20
N LYS A 33 -17.05 1.74 -9.72
CA LYS A 33 -16.58 0.44 -10.22
C LYS A 33 -15.48 0.57 -11.28
N ASP A 34 -15.64 1.46 -12.26
CA ASP A 34 -14.67 1.63 -13.36
C ASP A 34 -13.34 2.21 -12.85
N THR A 35 -13.39 3.20 -11.94
CA THR A 35 -12.20 3.77 -11.29
C THR A 35 -11.46 2.71 -10.49
N ILE A 36 -12.20 1.87 -9.76
CA ILE A 36 -11.63 0.82 -8.92
C ILE A 36 -11.02 -0.31 -9.73
N GLU A 37 -11.64 -0.69 -10.85
CA GLU A 37 -11.04 -1.65 -11.80
C GLU A 37 -9.72 -1.11 -12.36
N LYS A 38 -9.64 0.17 -12.72
CA LYS A 38 -8.38 0.82 -13.17
C LYS A 38 -7.32 0.89 -12.06
N PHE A 39 -7.75 1.20 -10.83
CA PHE A 39 -6.88 1.25 -9.66
C PHE A 39 -6.26 -0.11 -9.39
N PHE A 40 -7.07 -1.18 -9.28
CA PHE A 40 -6.58 -2.54 -9.03
C PHE A 40 -5.95 -3.21 -10.26
N SER A 41 -6.05 -2.62 -11.45
CA SER A 41 -5.25 -3.01 -12.63
C SER A 41 -3.91 -2.26 -12.72
N SER A 42 -3.65 -1.32 -11.82
CA SER A 42 -2.37 -0.60 -11.72
C SER A 42 -1.42 -1.27 -10.72
N ARG A 43 -0.19 -0.75 -10.58
CA ARG A 43 0.72 -1.22 -9.54
C ARG A 43 0.28 -0.70 -8.17
N VAL A 44 -0.45 -1.53 -7.45
CA VAL A 44 -0.96 -1.22 -6.10
C VAL A 44 0.03 -1.68 -5.03
N VAL A 45 0.35 -0.78 -4.10
CA VAL A 45 1.07 -1.14 -2.87
C VAL A 45 0.07 -1.27 -1.73
N TYR A 46 0.02 -2.46 -1.13
CA TYR A 46 -0.79 -2.75 0.05
C TYR A 46 0.00 -2.46 1.32
N TYR A 47 -0.52 -1.57 2.16
CA TYR A 47 0.09 -1.18 3.42
C TYR A 47 -0.86 -1.50 4.59
N PRO A 48 -0.72 -2.70 5.19
CA PRO A 48 -1.37 -3.03 6.45
C PRO A 48 -0.55 -2.39 7.59
N GLY A 49 -1.09 -1.35 8.23
CA GLY A 49 -0.31 -0.52 9.14
C GLY A 49 -1.14 0.10 10.26
N SER A 50 -0.42 0.61 11.26
CA SER A 50 -0.98 1.46 12.30
C SER A 50 -0.40 2.86 12.18
N GLY A 51 -1.28 3.84 11.93
CA GLY A 51 -0.94 5.19 11.49
C GLY A 51 -0.50 5.24 10.03
N THR A 52 -0.45 6.43 9.45
CA THR A 52 0.15 6.64 8.12
C THR A 52 1.54 7.24 8.31
N ASP A 53 2.60 6.45 8.28
CA ASP A 53 3.99 6.97 8.35
C ASP A 53 4.54 7.41 6.98
N GLY A 54 3.74 7.25 5.92
CA GLY A 54 4.11 7.64 4.55
C GLY A 54 5.18 6.80 3.87
N ARG A 55 5.67 5.77 4.54
CA ARG A 55 6.92 5.12 4.17
C ARG A 55 6.84 4.33 2.87
N ALA A 56 5.70 3.66 2.64
CA ALA A 56 5.41 3.00 1.38
C ALA A 56 5.45 4.00 0.22
N ILE A 57 4.83 5.17 0.39
CA ILE A 57 4.81 6.24 -0.60
C ILE A 57 6.24 6.75 -0.82
N ALA A 58 6.98 7.09 0.24
CA ALA A 58 8.34 7.61 0.15
C ALA A 58 9.28 6.71 -0.67
N ILE A 59 9.10 5.39 -0.65
CA ILE A 59 9.96 4.44 -1.38
C ILE A 59 9.42 4.15 -2.79
N PHE A 60 8.17 3.74 -2.92
CA PHE A 60 7.63 3.29 -4.21
C PHE A 60 7.29 4.45 -5.16
N ASN A 61 6.81 5.57 -4.61
CA ASN A 61 6.49 6.74 -5.43
C ASN A 61 7.76 7.51 -5.84
N SER A 62 8.73 7.72 -4.96
CA SER A 62 9.99 8.42 -5.33
C SER A 62 10.81 7.68 -6.38
N THR A 63 10.67 6.36 -6.45
CA THR A 63 11.27 5.52 -7.48
C THR A 63 10.45 5.48 -8.77
N LYS A 64 9.23 6.02 -8.76
CA LYS A 64 8.20 5.93 -9.81
C LYS A 64 7.84 4.49 -10.17
N SER A 65 7.83 3.59 -9.18
CA SER A 65 7.51 2.18 -9.36
C SER A 65 6.03 1.85 -9.07
N ALA A 66 5.35 2.67 -8.26
CA ALA A 66 3.91 2.62 -8.02
C ALA A 66 3.32 3.99 -7.67
N TYR A 67 2.04 4.20 -8.02
CA TYR A 67 1.27 5.42 -7.70
C TYR A 67 -0.11 5.13 -7.08
N CYS A 68 -0.47 3.85 -6.91
CA CYS A 68 -1.70 3.41 -6.26
C CYS A 68 -1.37 2.79 -4.91
N PHE A 69 -2.01 3.25 -3.85
CA PHE A 69 -1.73 2.84 -2.48
C PHE A 69 -3.03 2.47 -1.76
N VAL A 70 -3.05 1.30 -1.15
CA VAL A 70 -4.11 0.90 -0.22
C VAL A 70 -3.52 0.90 1.17
N HIS A 71 -4.10 1.71 2.06
CA HIS A 71 -3.72 1.78 3.46
C HIS A 71 -4.84 1.20 4.32
N VAL A 72 -4.53 0.23 5.18
CA VAL A 72 -5.52 -0.39 6.07
C VAL A 72 -5.06 -0.30 7.50
N ASP A 73 -5.94 0.23 8.34
CA ASP A 73 -5.70 0.42 9.76
C ASP A 73 -6.99 0.16 10.55
N LEU A 74 -6.89 -0.53 11.68
CA LEU A 74 -8.05 -0.90 12.47
C LEU A 74 -8.65 0.27 13.28
N LYS A 75 -7.84 1.27 13.61
CA LYS A 75 -8.12 2.34 14.57
C LYS A 75 -8.25 3.71 13.93
N THR A 76 -7.47 3.98 12.89
CA THR A 76 -7.47 5.28 12.21
C THR A 76 -8.70 5.38 11.29
N SER A 77 -9.49 6.45 11.42
CA SER A 77 -10.67 6.68 10.57
C SER A 77 -10.36 7.49 9.32
N ALA A 78 -11.24 7.41 8.31
CA ALA A 78 -11.20 8.25 7.12
C ALA A 78 -11.01 9.74 7.45
N LYS A 79 -11.79 10.26 8.40
CA LYS A 79 -11.70 11.65 8.86
C LYS A 79 -10.34 12.02 9.47
N GLN A 80 -9.75 11.11 10.25
CA GLN A 80 -8.41 11.33 10.82
C GLN A 80 -7.37 11.38 9.72
N VAL A 81 -7.43 10.44 8.77
CA VAL A 81 -6.49 10.39 7.64
C VAL A 81 -6.55 11.66 6.80
N ILE A 82 -7.75 12.13 6.41
CA ILE A 82 -7.84 13.34 5.59
C ILE A 82 -7.35 14.59 6.36
N GLN A 83 -7.64 14.69 7.66
CA GLN A 83 -7.14 15.78 8.50
C GLN A 83 -5.61 15.77 8.55
N GLU A 84 -5.01 14.59 8.69
CA GLU A 84 -3.57 14.41 8.74
C GLU A 84 -2.92 14.71 7.38
N LEU A 85 -3.48 14.20 6.28
CA LEU A 85 -3.02 14.48 4.93
C LEU A 85 -3.13 15.96 4.53
N SER A 86 -4.08 16.69 5.12
CA SER A 86 -4.28 18.12 4.85
C SER A 86 -3.46 19.03 5.79
N SER A 87 -2.72 18.46 6.74
CA SER A 87 -1.94 19.25 7.70
C SER A 87 -0.54 19.60 7.14
N ASP A 88 -0.11 20.84 7.34
CA ASP A 88 1.20 21.34 6.89
C ASP A 88 2.40 20.59 7.51
N ASN A 89 2.17 19.83 8.58
CA ASN A 89 3.19 19.02 9.28
C ASN A 89 3.05 17.52 8.98
N SER A 90 2.36 17.15 7.89
CA SER A 90 2.20 15.77 7.47
C SER A 90 3.53 15.19 6.97
N HIS A 91 4.31 14.59 7.87
CA HIS A 91 5.42 13.70 7.49
C HIS A 91 4.95 12.47 6.69
N ARG A 92 3.63 12.26 6.60
CA ARG A 92 2.95 11.06 6.11
C ARG A 92 2.87 11.02 4.59
N CYS A 93 2.91 12.16 3.92
CA CYS A 93 2.91 12.26 2.46
C CYS A 93 3.71 13.50 2.03
N ASP A 94 4.94 13.67 2.55
CA ASP A 94 5.75 14.88 2.28
C ASP A 94 5.76 15.23 0.79
N GLY A 95 5.40 16.48 0.48
CA GLY A 95 5.32 17.01 -0.87
C GLY A 95 4.10 16.59 -1.67
N TYR A 96 3.04 16.10 -1.02
CA TYR A 96 1.76 15.79 -1.64
C TYR A 96 0.59 16.33 -0.81
N SER A 97 -0.37 16.95 -1.49
CA SER A 97 -1.60 17.45 -0.86
C SER A 97 -2.86 16.87 -1.53
N PRO A 98 -3.96 16.64 -0.79
CA PRO A 98 -5.21 16.20 -1.39
C PRO A 98 -5.77 17.23 -2.37
N THR A 99 -6.07 16.79 -3.60
CA THR A 99 -6.83 17.59 -4.58
C THR A 99 -8.29 17.15 -4.69
N TYR A 100 -8.56 15.93 -4.25
CA TYR A 100 -9.89 15.34 -4.21
C TYR A 100 -9.94 14.36 -3.05
N HIS A 101 -11.06 14.31 -2.33
CA HIS A 101 -11.31 13.25 -1.36
C HIS A 101 -12.81 13.00 -1.21
N GLU A 102 -13.13 11.76 -0.88
CA GLU A 102 -14.49 11.28 -0.69
C GLU A 102 -14.49 10.24 0.43
N GLU A 103 -15.32 10.44 1.45
CA GLU A 103 -15.61 9.39 2.43
C GLU A 103 -16.66 8.46 1.85
N ILE A 104 -16.30 7.19 1.64
CA ILE A 104 -17.19 6.20 1.04
C ILE A 104 -17.98 5.49 2.15
N PRO A 105 -19.31 5.45 2.09
CA PRO A 105 -20.11 4.65 3.00
C PRO A 105 -19.68 3.17 2.97
N PRO A 106 -19.48 2.49 4.12
CA PRO A 106 -19.06 1.09 4.16
C PRO A 106 -19.94 0.13 3.34
N VAL A 107 -21.27 0.39 3.30
CA VAL A 107 -22.22 -0.42 2.52
C VAL A 107 -21.96 -0.27 1.02
N GLU A 108 -21.75 0.96 0.54
CA GLU A 108 -21.43 1.22 -0.86
C GLU A 108 -20.09 0.61 -1.25
N PHE A 109 -19.07 0.76 -0.40
CA PHE A 109 -17.77 0.12 -0.59
C PHE A 109 -17.88 -1.41 -0.68
N GLN A 110 -18.70 -2.01 0.17
CA GLN A 110 -19.00 -3.44 0.16
C GLN A 110 -19.67 -3.88 -1.15
N GLU A 111 -20.65 -3.12 -1.64
CA GLU A 111 -21.38 -3.43 -2.87
C GLU A 111 -20.48 -3.30 -4.12
N ILE A 112 -19.72 -2.22 -4.24
CA ILE A 112 -18.85 -1.95 -5.39
C ILE A 112 -17.78 -3.05 -5.56
N LEU A 113 -17.20 -3.49 -4.44
CA LEU A 113 -16.14 -4.51 -4.44
C LEU A 113 -16.65 -5.94 -4.21
N ASN A 114 -17.96 -6.10 -3.97
CA ASN A 114 -18.57 -7.38 -3.61
C ASN A 114 -17.85 -8.09 -2.44
N LEU A 115 -17.67 -7.37 -1.33
CA LEU A 115 -16.89 -7.85 -0.18
C LEU A 115 -17.65 -8.94 0.60
N ASP A 116 -16.93 -10.01 0.93
CA ASP A 116 -17.34 -11.04 1.87
C ASP A 116 -17.01 -10.58 3.29
N MET A 117 -18.05 -10.31 4.08
CA MET A 117 -17.93 -9.87 5.47
C MET A 117 -17.60 -11.01 6.44
N THR A 118 -17.34 -12.22 5.93
CA THR A 118 -16.81 -13.33 6.72
C THR A 118 -15.31 -13.12 6.93
N HIS A 119 -14.88 -13.15 8.19
CA HIS A 119 -13.45 -13.05 8.51
C HIS A 119 -12.73 -14.39 8.24
N PRO A 120 -11.54 -14.41 7.61
CA PRO A 120 -10.82 -15.66 7.31
C PRO A 120 -10.32 -16.41 8.56
N SER A 121 -10.21 -15.70 9.70
CA SER A 121 -9.92 -16.29 11.00
C SER A 121 -11.18 -16.34 11.87
N ASN A 122 -11.52 -17.52 12.37
CA ASN A 122 -12.69 -17.75 13.22
C ASN A 122 -12.71 -16.79 14.44
N GLY A 123 -13.86 -16.18 14.70
CA GLY A 123 -14.09 -15.33 15.87
C GLY A 123 -13.53 -13.90 15.78
N GLN A 124 -12.92 -13.52 14.66
CA GLN A 124 -12.53 -12.14 14.39
C GLN A 124 -13.59 -11.44 13.51
N ASN A 125 -13.66 -10.11 13.61
CA ASN A 125 -14.63 -9.29 12.88
C ASN A 125 -13.86 -8.41 11.87
N PRO A 126 -14.31 -8.30 10.60
CA PRO A 126 -13.76 -7.37 9.62
C PRO A 126 -13.58 -5.94 10.11
N ASN A 127 -14.48 -5.48 10.98
CA ASN A 127 -14.48 -4.14 11.58
C ASN A 127 -14.38 -3.01 10.54
N LEU A 128 -15.01 -3.17 9.36
CA LEU A 128 -15.11 -2.14 8.34
C LEU A 128 -15.96 -0.97 8.87
N LYS A 129 -15.33 0.16 9.14
CA LYS A 129 -15.95 1.32 9.81
C LYS A 129 -16.03 2.56 8.94
N SER A 130 -14.98 2.85 8.19
CA SER A 130 -14.91 4.00 7.30
C SER A 130 -13.95 3.73 6.15
N VAL A 131 -14.16 4.41 5.04
CA VAL A 131 -13.34 4.30 3.83
C VAL A 131 -13.12 5.71 3.29
N LEU A 132 -11.89 6.00 2.86
CA LEU A 132 -11.55 7.27 2.21
C LEU A 132 -10.91 6.96 0.86
N TRP A 133 -11.48 7.52 -0.19
CA TRP A 133 -10.84 7.63 -1.49
C TRP A 133 -10.25 9.03 -1.62
N THR A 134 -8.98 9.15 -2.01
CA THR A 134 -8.37 10.46 -2.26
C THR A 134 -7.35 10.42 -3.37
N VAL A 135 -7.30 11.51 -4.13
CA VAL A 135 -6.24 11.78 -5.09
C VAL A 135 -5.36 12.87 -4.52
N LEU A 136 -4.09 12.54 -4.33
CA LEU A 136 -3.06 13.46 -3.88
C LEU A 136 -2.32 14.00 -5.09
N ARG A 137 -1.94 15.28 -5.05
CA ARG A 137 -1.11 15.92 -6.08
C ARG A 137 0.22 16.34 -5.48
N ARG A 138 1.30 16.15 -6.23
CA ARG A 138 2.61 16.65 -5.87
C ARG A 138 2.56 18.18 -5.72
N GLU A 139 3.05 18.68 -4.60
CA GLU A 139 3.05 20.09 -4.27
C GLU A 139 3.83 20.93 -5.31
N PRO A 140 3.37 22.17 -5.59
CA PRO A 140 4.14 23.13 -6.37
C PRO A 140 5.55 23.32 -5.79
N GLY A 141 6.57 23.22 -6.64
CA GLY A 141 7.98 23.37 -6.23
C GLY A 141 8.71 22.05 -5.96
N LYS A 142 8.01 20.92 -5.77
CA LYS A 142 8.65 19.60 -5.72
C LYS A 142 8.93 19.11 -7.14
N SER A 143 10.20 18.76 -7.41
CA SER A 143 10.64 18.33 -8.74
C SER A 143 10.04 16.99 -9.18
N SER A 144 10.14 16.66 -10.47
CA SER A 144 9.72 15.36 -11.00
C SER A 144 10.51 14.16 -10.47
N ASN A 145 11.65 14.41 -9.78
CA ASN A 145 12.41 13.37 -9.07
C ASN A 145 11.80 13.02 -7.71
N HIS A 146 10.86 13.83 -7.20
CA HIS A 146 10.15 13.57 -5.95
C HIS A 146 9.19 12.38 -6.07
N GLY A 147 8.63 12.16 -7.26
CA GLY A 147 7.72 11.05 -7.55
C GLY A 147 6.78 11.35 -8.71
N PHE A 148 5.63 10.68 -8.74
CA PHE A 148 4.55 10.93 -9.69
C PHE A 148 3.87 12.28 -9.45
N ASP A 149 3.12 12.77 -10.43
CA ASP A 149 2.39 14.03 -10.31
C ASP A 149 1.15 13.86 -9.42
N TYR A 150 0.52 12.68 -9.50
CA TYR A 150 -0.64 12.31 -8.71
C TYR A 150 -0.45 10.97 -8.01
N LEU A 151 -1.12 10.74 -6.89
CA LEU A 151 -1.20 9.46 -6.20
C LEU A 151 -2.66 9.14 -5.94
N ALA A 152 -3.04 7.88 -6.17
CA ALA A 152 -4.35 7.37 -5.80
C ALA A 152 -4.20 6.64 -4.48
N PHE A 153 -4.97 7.06 -3.48
CA PHE A 153 -4.85 6.55 -2.12
C PHE A 153 -6.23 6.13 -1.62
N LEU A 154 -6.33 4.84 -1.27
CA LEU A 154 -7.52 4.24 -0.68
C LEU A 154 -7.20 3.88 0.76
N HIS A 155 -7.80 4.58 1.72
CA HIS A 155 -7.75 4.20 3.12
C HIS A 155 -8.98 3.40 3.51
N ILE A 156 -8.77 2.34 4.27
CA ILE A 156 -9.83 1.47 4.79
C ILE A 156 -9.62 1.31 6.28
N GLN A 157 -10.59 1.74 7.07
CA GLN A 157 -10.61 1.47 8.50
C GLN A 157 -11.22 0.07 8.72
N ALA A 158 -10.37 -0.96 8.78
CA ALA A 158 -10.77 -2.36 8.90
C ALA A 158 -9.63 -3.26 9.43
N GLU A 159 -9.93 -4.53 9.62
CA GLU A 159 -8.92 -5.58 9.86
C GLU A 159 -8.17 -5.88 8.54
N ALA A 160 -6.84 -5.84 8.60
CA ALA A 160 -5.98 -5.87 7.42
C ALA A 160 -5.91 -7.25 6.73
N VAL A 161 -5.92 -8.34 7.49
CA VAL A 161 -5.93 -9.70 6.92
C VAL A 161 -7.22 -9.94 6.14
N TRP A 162 -8.37 -9.52 6.68
CA TRP A 162 -9.65 -9.55 6.00
C TRP A 162 -9.67 -8.69 4.74
N ALA A 163 -9.18 -7.44 4.82
CA ALA A 163 -9.15 -6.54 3.68
C ALA A 163 -8.27 -7.10 2.56
N CYS A 164 -7.10 -7.66 2.90
CA CYS A 164 -6.22 -8.33 1.94
C CYS A 164 -6.93 -9.49 1.22
N GLY A 165 -7.69 -10.30 1.95
CA GLY A 165 -8.41 -11.42 1.35
C GLY A 165 -9.44 -10.94 0.34
N ASN A 166 -10.24 -9.93 0.70
CA ASN A 166 -11.30 -9.45 -0.17
C ASN A 166 -10.77 -8.72 -1.41
N LEU A 167 -9.83 -7.80 -1.23
CA LEU A 167 -9.34 -6.94 -2.30
C LEU A 167 -8.59 -7.73 -3.39
N TRP A 168 -7.93 -8.83 -3.04
CA TRP A 168 -7.13 -9.61 -3.99
C TRP A 168 -7.73 -10.95 -4.40
N LYS A 169 -8.84 -11.41 -3.80
CA LYS A 169 -9.52 -12.65 -4.20
C LYS A 169 -10.01 -12.64 -5.65
N THR A 170 -10.51 -11.51 -6.13
CA THR A 170 -11.04 -11.35 -7.49
C THR A 170 -10.16 -10.48 -8.40
N SER A 171 -9.07 -9.92 -7.86
CA SER A 171 -8.13 -9.12 -8.63
C SER A 171 -7.49 -9.95 -9.75
N LYS A 172 -7.43 -9.37 -10.95
CA LYS A 172 -6.76 -9.98 -12.11
C LYS A 172 -5.24 -9.96 -11.99
N ILE A 173 -4.70 -9.05 -11.19
CA ILE A 173 -3.26 -8.89 -11.00
C ILE A 173 -2.87 -9.00 -9.53
N ASN A 174 -1.60 -9.32 -9.31
CA ASN A 174 -0.98 -9.31 -7.99
C ASN A 174 -0.89 -7.88 -7.43
N PRO A 175 -0.90 -7.70 -6.10
CA PRO A 175 -0.37 -6.47 -5.54
C PRO A 175 1.08 -6.29 -6.03
N PHE A 176 1.48 -5.06 -6.35
CA PHE A 176 2.87 -4.81 -6.74
C PHE A 176 3.78 -4.91 -5.51
N GLY A 177 3.39 -4.30 -4.41
CA GLY A 177 4.17 -4.30 -3.17
C GLY A 177 3.30 -4.55 -1.95
N LEU A 178 3.89 -5.13 -0.91
CA LEU A 178 3.30 -5.27 0.41
C LEU A 178 4.30 -4.87 1.49
N ILE A 179 3.83 -4.10 2.46
CA ILE A 179 4.64 -3.74 3.64
C ILE A 179 4.43 -4.79 4.73
N LEU A 180 5.51 -5.38 5.23
CA LEU A 180 5.47 -6.28 6.38
C LEU A 180 6.12 -5.59 7.58
N GLN A 181 5.32 -5.32 8.61
CA GLN A 181 5.77 -4.70 9.85
C GLN A 181 5.04 -5.27 11.06
N ASP A 182 5.75 -6.11 11.82
CA ASP A 182 5.27 -6.80 13.04
C ASP A 182 5.54 -6.02 14.34
N HIS A 183 6.37 -4.96 14.33
CA HIS A 183 6.77 -4.26 15.56
C HIS A 183 5.91 -3.05 15.92
N GLY A 184 5.42 -3.06 17.17
CA GLY A 184 5.38 -1.90 18.06
C GLY A 184 4.09 -1.06 18.10
N PHE A 185 3.37 -1.15 19.23
CA PHE A 185 2.38 -0.22 19.82
C PHE A 185 1.07 0.13 19.08
N GLY A 186 0.91 -0.21 17.81
CA GLY A 186 -0.22 0.27 17.00
C GLY A 186 -1.57 -0.46 17.16
N GLY A 187 -1.57 -1.74 17.52
CA GLY A 187 -2.80 -2.54 17.61
C GLY A 187 -3.19 -3.26 16.33
N ASN A 188 -2.20 -3.82 15.62
CA ASN A 188 -2.47 -4.90 14.67
C ASN A 188 -3.05 -6.09 15.45
N ASN A 189 -4.21 -6.60 15.01
CA ASN A 189 -4.84 -7.78 15.63
C ASN A 189 -4.16 -9.11 15.23
N ALA A 190 -3.16 -9.06 14.34
CA ALA A 190 -2.47 -10.23 13.81
C ALA A 190 -0.99 -9.94 13.53
N ARG A 191 -0.20 -11.01 13.39
CA ARG A 191 1.15 -10.96 12.80
C ARG A 191 1.03 -10.91 11.28
N PHE A 192 1.91 -10.15 10.64
CA PHE A 192 1.98 -10.03 9.19
C PHE A 192 3.17 -10.81 8.62
N GLY A 193 4.29 -10.90 9.34
CA GLY A 193 5.51 -11.57 8.89
C GLY A 193 5.58 -13.07 9.19
N GLY A 194 6.28 -13.80 8.31
CA GLY A 194 6.57 -15.23 8.44
C GLY A 194 5.48 -16.18 7.90
N ARG A 195 5.85 -17.47 7.80
CA ARG A 195 5.01 -18.56 7.27
C ARG A 195 3.69 -18.77 8.01
N ASP A 196 3.66 -18.46 9.31
CA ASP A 196 2.47 -18.69 10.14
C ASP A 196 1.58 -17.45 10.27
N ALA A 197 1.94 -16.33 9.63
CA ALA A 197 1.15 -15.11 9.66
C ALA A 197 -0.21 -15.31 8.98
N PRO A 198 -1.32 -14.87 9.60
CA PRO A 198 -2.63 -14.86 8.96
C PRO A 198 -2.63 -14.13 7.61
N LEU A 199 -1.88 -13.04 7.47
CA LEU A 199 -1.78 -12.30 6.21
C LEU A 199 -1.13 -13.15 5.09
N TYR A 200 -0.08 -13.91 5.43
CA TYR A 200 0.54 -14.84 4.48
C TYR A 200 -0.44 -15.94 4.04
N ARG A 201 -1.19 -16.54 4.99
CA ARG A 201 -2.18 -17.58 4.69
C ARG A 201 -3.29 -17.10 3.76
N VAL A 202 -3.72 -15.85 3.92
CA VAL A 202 -4.70 -15.25 3.02
C VAL A 202 -4.11 -15.01 1.63
N ALA A 203 -2.85 -14.56 1.54
CA ALA A 203 -2.16 -14.41 0.24
C ALA A 203 -2.02 -15.75 -0.50
N GLU A 204 -1.77 -16.85 0.22
CA GLU A 204 -1.71 -18.22 -0.35
C GLU A 204 -3.06 -18.66 -0.97
N GLN A 205 -4.17 -18.12 -0.46
CA GLN A 205 -5.51 -18.40 -0.98
C GLN A 205 -5.98 -17.40 -2.05
N THR A 206 -5.21 -16.34 -2.29
CA THR A 206 -5.61 -15.22 -3.17
C THR A 206 -4.48 -14.88 -4.13
N LYS A 207 -3.73 -13.81 -3.86
CA LYS A 207 -2.60 -13.34 -4.65
C LYS A 207 -1.47 -12.93 -3.73
N HIS A 208 -0.25 -13.25 -4.17
CA HIS A 208 0.96 -12.79 -3.53
C HIS A 208 1.46 -11.52 -4.20
N PRO A 209 2.04 -10.58 -3.44
CA PRO A 209 2.69 -9.42 -4.01
C PRO A 209 3.94 -9.79 -4.79
N ASP A 210 4.33 -8.98 -5.78
CA ASP A 210 5.61 -9.17 -6.46
C ASP A 210 6.79 -8.85 -5.52
N TYR A 211 6.59 -7.86 -4.63
CA TYR A 211 7.60 -7.38 -3.70
C TYR A 211 7.10 -7.29 -2.26
N LEU A 212 7.98 -7.61 -1.30
CA LEU A 212 7.79 -7.32 0.11
C LEU A 212 8.77 -6.24 0.56
N LEU A 213 8.27 -5.21 1.22
CA LEU A 213 9.09 -4.27 1.98
C LEU A 213 8.99 -4.63 3.46
N VAL A 214 10.03 -5.29 3.97
CA VAL A 214 10.01 -5.90 5.31
C VAL A 214 10.75 -5.02 6.29
N ALA A 215 10.08 -4.64 7.37
CA ALA A 215 10.66 -3.88 8.47
C ALA A 215 11.65 -4.72 9.29
N LYS A 216 12.67 -4.06 9.85
CA LYS A 216 13.67 -4.69 10.70
C LYS A 216 13.02 -5.52 11.80
N GLY A 217 13.33 -6.82 11.85
CA GLY A 217 12.85 -7.78 12.85
C GLY A 217 11.43 -8.33 12.60
N THR A 218 10.81 -7.96 11.49
CA THR A 218 9.69 -8.71 10.89
C THR A 218 10.28 -9.83 10.04
N ARG A 219 9.67 -11.01 10.08
CA ARG A 219 10.09 -12.14 9.23
C ARG A 219 9.46 -11.99 7.85
N GLU A 220 10.25 -12.15 6.80
CA GLU A 220 9.75 -12.26 5.44
C GLU A 220 8.86 -13.49 5.24
N TRP A 221 8.10 -13.50 4.14
CA TRP A 221 7.33 -14.67 3.75
C TRP A 221 8.21 -15.71 3.03
N PRO A 222 7.85 -17.00 3.08
CA PRO A 222 8.46 -18.03 2.23
C PRO A 222 8.45 -17.66 0.74
N HIS A 223 9.44 -18.13 -0.01
CA HIS A 223 9.59 -17.90 -1.46
C HIS A 223 9.93 -16.47 -1.85
N TYR A 224 10.33 -15.61 -0.91
CA TYR A 224 10.85 -14.28 -1.21
C TYR A 224 12.35 -14.22 -0.96
N GLN A 225 13.09 -13.71 -1.95
CA GLN A 225 14.52 -13.49 -1.85
C GLN A 225 14.81 -12.00 -1.75
N ALA A 226 15.75 -11.64 -0.88
CA ALA A 226 16.18 -10.26 -0.76
C ALA A 226 16.76 -9.75 -2.10
N VAL A 227 16.25 -8.60 -2.53
CA VAL A 227 16.65 -7.95 -3.80
C VAL A 227 18.02 -7.30 -3.70
N SER A 228 18.42 -6.93 -2.48
CA SER A 228 19.76 -6.44 -2.20
C SER A 228 20.22 -6.89 -0.82
N GLU A 229 21.54 -6.88 -0.63
CA GLU A 229 22.17 -7.10 0.68
C GLU A 229 21.92 -5.93 1.64
N TRP A 230 21.53 -4.75 1.11
CA TRP A 230 21.45 -3.51 1.87
C TRP A 230 20.02 -3.14 2.26
N SER A 231 19.85 -2.77 3.53
CA SER A 231 18.60 -2.18 4.03
C SER A 231 18.51 -0.71 3.65
N HIS A 232 17.36 -0.24 3.18
CA HIS A 232 17.08 1.19 3.06
C HIS A 232 16.66 1.74 4.43
N ARG A 233 17.30 2.83 4.88
CA ARG A 233 16.92 3.55 6.10
C ARG A 233 16.01 4.72 5.74
N VAL A 234 14.83 4.74 6.33
CA VAL A 234 13.94 5.91 6.38
C VAL A 234 13.72 6.17 7.86
N GLU A 235 14.13 7.36 8.32
CA GLU A 235 13.89 7.84 9.70
C GLU A 235 14.32 6.85 10.81
N GLY A 236 15.49 6.23 10.66
CA GLY A 236 16.05 5.30 11.65
C GLY A 236 15.53 3.86 11.56
N ASN A 237 14.45 3.61 10.83
CA ASN A 237 13.94 2.27 10.56
C ASN A 237 14.60 1.66 9.31
N GLN A 238 15.12 0.44 9.44
CA GLN A 238 15.70 -0.32 8.33
C GLN A 238 14.63 -1.18 7.67
N ASN A 239 14.38 -0.98 6.38
CA ASN A 239 13.56 -1.86 5.55
C ASN A 239 14.43 -2.62 4.55
N ARG A 240 14.05 -3.86 4.26
CA ARG A 240 14.67 -4.66 3.20
C ARG A 240 13.62 -5.05 2.18
N LEU A 241 13.95 -4.88 0.90
CA LEU A 241 13.10 -5.28 -0.20
C LEU A 241 13.37 -6.74 -0.55
N PHE A 242 12.31 -7.52 -0.71
CA PHE A 242 12.36 -8.88 -1.20
C PHE A 242 11.48 -9.01 -2.44
N HIS A 243 11.87 -9.91 -3.33
CA HIS A 243 11.16 -10.23 -4.57
C HIS A 243 10.74 -11.69 -4.52
N ARG A 244 9.55 -11.98 -5.02
CA ARG A 244 9.02 -13.34 -5.09
C ARG A 244 9.84 -14.17 -6.08
N MET A 245 10.24 -15.37 -5.68
CA MET A 245 10.85 -16.36 -6.54
C MET A 245 9.74 -17.19 -7.18
N GLU A 246 9.78 -17.34 -8.50
CA GLU A 246 8.90 -18.26 -9.25
C GLU A 246 9.22 -19.72 -8.94
#